data_AF-A0AAJ7T5G4-F1
#
_entry.id   AF-A0AAJ7T5G4-F1
#
_cell.length_a   1.000
_cell.length_b   1.000
_cell.length_c   1.000
_cell.angle_alpha   90.00
_cell.angle_beta   90.00
_cell.angle_gamma   90.00
#
_symmetry.space_group_name_H-M   'P 1'
#
loop_
_entity.id
_entity.type
_entity.pdbx_description
1 polymer ?
#
loop_
_entity_poly.entity_id
_entity_poly.type
_entity_poly.pdbx_seq_one_letter_code
_entity_poly.pdbx_strand_id
1 'polypeptide(L)'
;MAAPMGAAAPDVAAGINAGALHAAMALAATVDAVPGGTSSLVAGAAGARQPGAAFESPAGGATGSSWFHDCFSDGGDSLCSPCSPGKNYMDVANRGPECKKCSTCNVLYEDVQQDCTVTRDTACKCKDGYSRPHPSQPCGVPSDTEKNILIPIGILTGIVIILLVVVPLLIYRKKKCLYPFDDSGKVTETVPLLGVEMRKDVLEEPRMLIEKKIKSSDGDVWRQFHELLPEVYKSIFENTFYFMYEMGKKYKIGISVY
;
A
#
# COMPACT_ATOMS: atom_id res chain seq x y z
N MET A 1 -53.92 -18.09 -24.23
CA MET A 1 -52.88 -18.10 -23.18
C MET A 1 -51.63 -18.69 -23.82
N ALA A 2 -50.70 -17.80 -24.20
CA ALA A 2 -49.50 -18.14 -24.95
C ALA A 2 -48.31 -18.26 -23.97
N ALA A 3 -47.57 -19.36 -24.06
CA ALA A 3 -46.32 -19.56 -23.33
C ALA A 3 -45.14 -19.13 -24.22
N PRO A 4 -44.14 -18.39 -23.69
CA PRO A 4 -43.00 -17.98 -24.48
C PRO A 4 -41.91 -19.06 -24.54
N MET A 5 -41.29 -19.10 -25.73
CA MET A 5 -40.13 -19.90 -26.10
C MET A 5 -38.88 -19.48 -25.31
N GLY A 6 -38.21 -20.45 -24.68
CA GLY A 6 -36.89 -20.26 -24.07
C GLY A 6 -35.80 -20.38 -25.13
N ALA A 7 -35.01 -19.31 -25.27
CA ALA A 7 -33.87 -19.23 -26.16
C ALA A 7 -32.65 -19.97 -25.56
N ALA A 8 -31.96 -20.70 -26.43
CA ALA A 8 -30.72 -21.40 -26.18
C ALA A 8 -29.55 -20.44 -25.90
N ALA A 9 -28.72 -20.77 -24.92
CA ALA A 9 -27.40 -20.18 -24.70
C ALA A 9 -26.34 -21.05 -25.41
N PRO A 10 -25.34 -20.48 -26.08
CA PRO A 10 -24.22 -21.24 -26.62
C PRO A 10 -23.13 -21.48 -25.57
N ASP A 11 -22.67 -22.72 -25.53
CA ASP A 11 -21.44 -23.18 -24.90
C ASP A 11 -20.22 -22.39 -25.41
N VAL A 12 -19.45 -21.81 -24.49
CA VAL A 12 -18.08 -21.39 -24.77
C VAL A 12 -17.16 -22.12 -23.79
N ALA A 13 -16.61 -23.22 -24.29
CA ALA A 13 -15.46 -23.91 -23.73
C ALA A 13 -14.19 -23.05 -23.91
N ALA A 14 -13.43 -22.85 -22.84
CA ALA A 14 -12.04 -22.43 -22.96
C ALA A 14 -11.19 -22.93 -21.77
N GLY A 15 -10.42 -23.98 -22.05
CA GLY A 15 -8.99 -24.01 -21.72
C GLY A 15 -8.58 -24.16 -20.26
N ILE A 16 -8.64 -25.40 -19.76
CA ILE A 16 -7.89 -25.84 -18.58
C ILE A 16 -6.41 -25.97 -19.00
N ASN A 17 -5.55 -25.04 -18.56
CA ASN A 17 -4.11 -25.20 -18.67
C ASN A 17 -3.62 -26.04 -17.49
N ALA A 18 -3.37 -27.32 -17.76
CA ALA A 18 -2.68 -28.24 -16.86
C ALA A 18 -1.17 -27.99 -16.96
N GLY A 19 -0.53 -27.57 -15.87
CA GLY A 19 0.92 -27.36 -15.90
C GLY A 19 1.52 -26.77 -14.63
N ALA A 20 1.42 -27.45 -13.49
CA ALA A 20 2.40 -27.36 -12.40
C ALA A 20 2.17 -28.51 -11.40
N LEU A 21 2.67 -29.69 -11.78
CA LEU A 21 2.90 -30.82 -10.91
C LEU A 21 4.27 -30.62 -10.20
N HIS A 22 4.38 -31.10 -8.95
CA HIS A 22 5.54 -31.11 -8.04
C HIS A 22 5.71 -29.81 -7.22
N ALA A 23 5.72 -29.79 -5.89
CA ALA A 23 6.10 -30.82 -4.93
C ALA A 23 5.20 -30.79 -3.67
N ALA A 24 4.55 -31.91 -3.39
CA ALA A 24 4.03 -32.22 -2.06
C ALA A 24 5.21 -32.78 -1.24
N MET A 25 5.83 -31.94 -0.41
CA MET A 25 6.80 -32.41 0.57
C MET A 25 6.03 -32.78 1.83
N ALA A 26 5.90 -34.10 2.04
CA ALA A 26 5.35 -34.70 3.23
C ALA A 26 6.23 -34.34 4.45
N LEU A 27 5.71 -33.50 5.34
CA LEU A 27 6.22 -33.39 6.71
C LEU A 27 5.51 -34.48 7.53
N ALA A 28 6.18 -35.63 7.63
CA ALA A 28 5.85 -36.64 8.61
C ALA A 28 6.05 -36.04 10.01
N ALA A 29 4.96 -35.93 10.77
CA ALA A 29 4.98 -35.62 12.17
C ALA A 29 5.62 -36.80 12.93
N THR A 30 6.87 -36.65 13.35
CA THR A 30 7.47 -37.49 14.38
C THR A 30 6.90 -37.04 15.72
N VAL A 31 5.95 -37.82 16.24
CA VAL A 31 5.50 -37.73 17.63
C VAL A 31 6.63 -38.30 18.48
N ASP A 32 7.53 -37.44 18.94
CA ASP A 32 8.50 -37.80 19.97
C ASP A 32 7.75 -37.96 21.30
N ALA A 33 7.60 -39.22 21.69
CA ALA A 33 7.18 -39.62 23.02
C ALA A 33 8.20 -39.08 24.03
N VAL A 34 7.79 -38.06 24.79
CA VAL A 34 8.58 -37.54 25.93
C VAL A 34 8.60 -38.63 27.02
N PRO A 35 9.77 -39.14 27.40
CA PRO A 35 9.88 -40.12 28.48
C PRO A 35 9.57 -39.44 29.82
N GLY A 36 8.81 -40.14 30.65
CA GLY A 36 8.42 -39.71 31.99
C GLY A 36 9.62 -39.28 32.82
N GLY A 37 9.68 -37.98 33.11
CA GLY A 37 10.56 -37.39 34.10
C GLY A 37 10.06 -37.73 35.50
N THR A 38 10.84 -38.53 36.20
CA THR A 38 10.70 -38.88 37.61
C THR A 38 10.56 -37.65 38.50
N SER A 39 9.50 -37.60 39.29
CA SER A 39 9.35 -36.69 40.44
C SER A 39 10.48 -36.91 41.43
N SER A 40 11.51 -36.06 41.37
CA SER A 40 12.56 -36.02 42.38
C SER A 40 12.06 -35.18 43.56
N LEU A 41 11.54 -35.86 44.59
CA LEU A 41 11.31 -35.32 45.92
C LEU A 41 12.67 -34.94 46.53
N VAL A 42 13.09 -33.70 46.33
CA VAL A 42 14.20 -33.12 47.09
C VAL A 42 13.65 -32.73 48.46
N ALA A 43 13.83 -33.62 49.43
CA ALA A 43 13.71 -33.29 50.84
C ALA A 43 14.85 -32.32 51.21
N GLY A 44 14.59 -31.02 51.00
CA GLY A 44 15.47 -29.93 51.41
C GLY A 44 15.44 -29.77 52.92
N ALA A 45 16.61 -29.88 53.53
CA ALA A 45 16.86 -29.80 54.96
C ALA A 45 16.21 -28.55 55.60
N ALA A 46 15.65 -28.74 56.79
CA ALA A 46 15.25 -27.69 57.70
C ALA A 46 16.48 -26.87 58.14
N GLY A 47 16.85 -25.89 57.34
CA GLY A 47 17.82 -24.86 57.70
C GLY A 47 17.21 -23.94 58.75
N ALA A 48 17.90 -23.83 59.89
CA ALA A 48 17.53 -22.95 60.99
C ALA A 48 17.24 -21.52 60.51
N ARG A 49 16.04 -21.03 60.84
CA ARG A 49 15.62 -19.63 60.69
C ARG A 49 16.68 -18.72 61.33
N GLN A 50 17.37 -17.91 60.52
CA GLN A 50 18.07 -16.73 61.02
C GLN A 50 17.03 -15.63 61.29
N PRO A 51 16.84 -15.19 62.53
CA PRO A 51 16.06 -13.99 62.83
C PRO A 51 16.94 -12.77 62.54
N GLY A 52 16.67 -12.02 61.48
CA GLY A 52 17.28 -10.69 61.32
C GLY A 52 17.53 -10.19 59.91
N ALA A 53 17.46 -11.04 58.89
CA ALA A 53 17.40 -10.56 57.52
C ALA A 53 15.92 -10.39 57.14
N ALA A 54 15.42 -9.16 57.22
CA ALA A 54 14.24 -8.77 56.46
C ALA A 54 14.59 -8.95 54.98
N PHE A 55 14.40 -10.18 54.48
CA PHE A 55 14.39 -10.44 53.06
C PHE A 55 13.20 -9.62 52.58
N GLU A 56 13.46 -8.48 51.94
CA GLU A 56 12.52 -7.91 50.98
C GLU A 56 12.35 -8.99 49.90
N SER A 57 11.56 -10.02 50.20
CA SER A 57 10.94 -10.83 49.17
C SER A 57 10.31 -9.81 48.25
N PRO A 58 10.71 -9.73 46.97
CA PRO A 58 10.09 -8.81 46.03
C PRO A 58 8.62 -9.19 46.03
N ALA A 59 7.82 -8.42 46.76
CA ALA A 59 6.49 -8.83 47.19
C ALA A 59 5.50 -8.63 46.05
N GLY A 60 5.85 -9.08 44.85
CA GLY A 60 5.03 -9.12 43.65
C GLY A 60 4.87 -10.57 43.20
N GLY A 61 3.71 -10.88 42.60
CA GLY A 61 3.42 -12.22 42.11
C GLY A 61 4.41 -12.66 41.03
N ALA A 62 4.62 -13.97 40.87
CA ALA A 62 5.47 -14.51 39.81
C ALA A 62 4.93 -14.16 38.41
N THR A 63 5.82 -14.05 37.42
CA THR A 63 5.43 -13.88 36.01
C THR A 63 4.46 -14.99 35.60
N GLY A 64 3.42 -14.63 34.85
CA GLY A 64 2.36 -15.54 34.42
C GLY A 64 1.26 -15.82 35.45
N SER A 65 1.24 -15.11 36.56
CA SER A 65 0.14 -15.15 37.54
C SER A 65 -0.35 -13.73 37.88
N SER A 66 -1.64 -13.60 38.19
CA SER A 66 -2.21 -12.38 38.78
C SER A 66 -2.39 -12.52 40.29
N TRP A 67 -2.41 -11.39 40.96
CA TRP A 67 -2.57 -11.30 42.41
C TRP A 67 -4.04 -11.55 42.80
N PHE A 68 -4.30 -12.48 43.71
CA PHE A 68 -5.68 -12.74 44.16
C PHE A 68 -5.92 -12.16 45.56
N HIS A 69 -5.05 -12.48 46.53
CA HIS A 69 -5.14 -11.95 47.89
C HIS A 69 -3.76 -11.59 48.46
N ASP A 70 -3.73 -10.50 49.23
CA ASP A 70 -2.56 -10.09 50.01
C ASP A 70 -2.24 -11.10 51.10
N CYS A 71 -0.97 -11.15 51.50
CA CYS A 71 -0.56 -11.87 52.70
C CYS A 71 -1.34 -11.31 53.90
N PHE A 72 -1.92 -12.20 54.70
CA PHE A 72 -2.55 -11.81 55.96
C PHE A 72 -1.46 -11.54 57.01
N SER A 73 -1.78 -10.74 58.03
CA SER A 73 -0.86 -10.34 59.12
C SER A 73 -0.29 -11.50 59.94
N ASP A 74 -0.84 -12.71 59.76
CA ASP A 74 -0.41 -13.97 60.35
C ASP A 74 0.79 -14.61 59.62
N GLY A 75 1.24 -14.01 58.52
CA GLY A 75 2.35 -14.52 57.72
C GLY A 75 1.94 -15.61 56.74
N GLY A 76 0.66 -15.69 56.36
CA GLY A 76 0.20 -16.55 55.28
C GLY A 76 0.80 -16.18 53.92
N ASP A 77 1.03 -17.18 53.08
CA ASP A 77 1.53 -17.00 51.70
C ASP A 77 0.50 -16.24 50.84
N SER A 78 0.95 -15.27 50.03
CA SER A 78 0.09 -14.59 49.05
C SER A 78 -0.50 -15.60 48.06
N LEU A 79 -1.80 -15.54 47.82
CA LEU A 79 -2.46 -16.39 46.83
C LEU A 79 -2.40 -15.72 45.45
N CYS A 80 -1.75 -16.39 44.50
CA CYS A 80 -1.68 -15.99 43.10
C CYS A 80 -2.47 -16.95 42.21
N SER A 81 -3.15 -16.43 41.20
CA SER A 81 -3.91 -17.21 40.21
C SER A 81 -3.19 -17.19 38.85
N PRO A 82 -2.98 -18.33 38.18
CA PRO A 82 -2.28 -18.35 36.90
C PRO A 82 -3.11 -17.69 35.79
N CYS A 83 -2.44 -17.03 34.84
CA CYS A 83 -3.08 -16.51 33.64
C CYS A 83 -3.58 -17.65 32.74
N SER A 84 -4.62 -17.38 31.94
CA SER A 84 -5.17 -18.35 30.99
C SER A 84 -4.40 -18.32 29.66
N PRO A 85 -3.73 -19.41 29.25
CA PRO A 85 -2.97 -19.47 28.00
C PRO A 85 -3.86 -19.15 26.80
N GLY A 86 -3.34 -18.39 25.84
CA GLY A 86 -4.08 -17.92 24.66
C GLY A 86 -5.12 -16.84 24.91
N LYS A 87 -5.38 -16.44 26.16
CA LYS A 87 -6.34 -15.36 26.49
C LYS A 87 -5.66 -14.18 27.19
N ASN A 88 -4.87 -14.47 28.22
CA ASN A 88 -4.24 -13.47 29.06
C ASN A 88 -2.79 -13.84 29.36
N TYR A 89 -1.95 -12.83 29.61
CA TYR A 89 -0.54 -12.98 29.96
C TYR A 89 -0.10 -12.01 31.06
N MET A 90 1.05 -12.29 31.68
CA MET A 90 1.74 -11.41 32.61
C MET A 90 3.25 -11.57 32.45
N ASP A 91 3.86 -10.61 31.76
CA ASP A 91 5.28 -10.57 31.41
C ASP A 91 6.18 -10.10 32.56
N VAL A 92 5.64 -9.27 33.46
CA VAL A 92 6.35 -8.71 34.61
C VAL A 92 5.61 -9.04 35.89
N ALA A 93 6.36 -9.54 36.89
CA ALA A 93 5.88 -9.74 38.25
C ALA A 93 5.27 -8.44 38.81
N ASN A 94 3.99 -8.46 39.17
CA ASN A 94 3.31 -7.30 39.73
C ASN A 94 2.23 -7.69 40.74
N ARG A 95 1.62 -6.68 41.38
CA ARG A 95 0.48 -6.83 42.32
C ARG A 95 -0.87 -6.55 41.64
N GLY A 96 -0.91 -6.60 40.32
CA GLY A 96 -2.13 -6.39 39.55
C GLY A 96 -3.11 -7.55 39.80
N PRO A 97 -4.40 -7.26 40.07
CA PRO A 97 -5.39 -8.32 40.29
C PRO A 97 -5.72 -9.10 39.03
N GLU A 98 -5.39 -8.55 37.85
CA GLU A 98 -5.76 -9.09 36.54
C GLU A 98 -4.55 -9.25 35.62
N CYS A 99 -4.50 -10.34 34.86
CA CYS A 99 -3.56 -10.53 33.76
C CYS A 99 -3.91 -9.60 32.58
N LYS A 100 -2.89 -9.19 31.81
CA LYS A 100 -3.07 -8.43 30.57
C LYS A 100 -3.73 -9.31 29.51
N LYS A 101 -4.63 -8.75 28.70
CA LYS A 101 -5.23 -9.47 27.57
C LYS A 101 -4.20 -9.62 26.45
N CYS A 102 -4.19 -10.78 25.80
CA CYS A 102 -3.35 -11.00 24.63
C CYS A 102 -3.75 -10.07 23.47
N SER A 103 -2.75 -9.51 22.81
CA SER A 103 -2.89 -8.74 21.57
C SER A 103 -3.41 -9.65 20.45
N THR A 104 -4.22 -9.11 19.55
CA THR A 104 -4.75 -9.81 18.37
C THR A 104 -4.10 -9.25 17.12
N CYS A 105 -3.53 -10.13 16.28
CA CYS A 105 -2.94 -9.71 15.01
C CYS A 105 -4.02 -9.41 13.97
N ASN A 106 -3.78 -8.41 13.12
CA ASN A 106 -4.73 -8.06 12.06
C ASN A 106 -4.66 -9.09 10.92
N VAL A 107 -5.72 -9.90 10.77
CA VAL A 107 -5.80 -11.00 9.78
C VAL A 107 -5.51 -10.56 8.34
N LEU A 108 -5.78 -9.29 7.99
CA LEU A 108 -5.56 -8.78 6.64
C LEU A 108 -4.09 -8.50 6.33
N TYR A 109 -3.32 -8.00 7.30
CA TYR A 109 -1.99 -7.42 7.07
C TYR A 109 -0.86 -8.07 7.88
N GLU A 110 -1.21 -8.89 8.86
CA GLU A 110 -0.29 -9.51 9.80
C GLU A 110 -0.52 -11.02 9.90
N ASP A 111 0.55 -11.75 10.18
CA ASP A 111 0.54 -13.16 10.57
C ASP A 111 1.02 -13.29 12.03
N VAL A 112 0.50 -14.31 12.72
CA VAL A 112 0.94 -14.65 14.08
C VAL A 112 2.33 -15.28 13.99
N GLN A 113 3.33 -14.58 14.54
CA GLN A 113 4.70 -15.08 14.62
C GLN A 113 4.91 -15.94 15.86
N GLN A 114 4.27 -15.56 16.98
CA GLN A 114 4.32 -16.30 18.24
C GLN A 114 2.96 -16.21 18.93
N ASP A 115 2.43 -17.37 19.33
CA ASP A 115 1.18 -17.46 20.09
C ASP A 115 1.33 -16.87 21.50
N CYS A 116 0.22 -16.35 22.03
CA CYS A 116 0.18 -15.83 23.38
C CYS A 116 0.37 -16.93 24.43
N THR A 117 1.27 -16.70 25.37
CA THR A 117 1.54 -17.60 26.50
C THR A 117 1.26 -16.88 27.82
N VAL A 118 1.26 -17.59 28.94
CA VAL A 118 1.00 -16.95 30.25
C VAL A 118 2.04 -15.88 30.60
N THR A 119 3.26 -15.93 30.06
CA THR A 119 4.33 -14.96 30.36
C THR A 119 4.67 -14.01 29.20
N ARG A 120 4.08 -14.17 28.01
CA ARG A 120 4.40 -13.37 26.83
C ARG A 120 3.17 -13.09 25.99
N ASP A 121 3.07 -11.86 25.50
CA ASP A 121 2.04 -11.46 24.55
C ASP A 121 2.18 -12.17 23.19
N THR A 122 1.10 -12.12 22.39
CA THR A 122 1.14 -12.49 20.98
C THR A 122 2.11 -11.59 20.23
N ALA A 123 3.01 -12.18 19.44
CA ALA A 123 3.87 -11.44 18.53
C ALA A 123 3.32 -11.49 17.10
N CYS A 124 3.06 -10.33 16.50
CA CYS A 124 2.55 -10.20 15.13
C CYS A 124 3.66 -9.75 14.18
N LYS A 125 3.72 -10.33 12.99
CA LYS A 125 4.64 -9.95 11.91
C LYS A 125 3.83 -9.47 10.70
N CYS A 126 4.28 -8.41 10.02
CA CYS A 126 3.64 -7.98 8.77
C CYS A 126 3.79 -9.06 7.69
N LYS A 127 2.72 -9.25 6.90
CA LYS A 127 2.71 -10.10 5.71
C LYS A 127 3.69 -9.60 4.65
N ASP A 128 4.08 -10.47 3.73
CA ASP A 128 4.95 -10.10 2.61
C ASP A 128 4.33 -8.94 1.79
N GLY A 129 5.15 -7.93 1.49
CA GLY A 129 4.71 -6.69 0.83
C GLY A 129 4.21 -5.60 1.78
N TYR A 130 4.13 -5.86 3.09
CA TYR A 130 3.79 -4.86 4.11
C TYR A 130 5.00 -4.58 5.02
N SER A 131 5.12 -3.34 5.49
CA SER A 131 6.12 -2.95 6.48
C SER A 131 5.55 -1.97 7.49
N ARG A 132 6.13 -1.93 8.69
CA ARG A 132 5.85 -0.89 9.69
C ARG A 132 7.16 -0.26 10.14
N PRO A 133 7.22 1.08 10.27
CA PRO A 133 8.43 1.72 10.76
C PRO A 133 8.65 1.51 12.27
N HIS A 134 7.58 1.25 13.03
CA HIS A 134 7.65 1.01 14.47
C HIS A 134 6.69 -0.14 14.87
N PRO A 135 7.04 -1.02 15.84
CA PRO A 135 6.19 -2.15 16.24
C PRO A 135 4.83 -1.77 16.81
N SER A 136 4.68 -0.55 17.32
CA SER A 136 3.38 -0.02 17.80
C SER A 136 2.49 0.56 16.71
N GLN A 137 3.01 0.70 15.48
CA GLN A 137 2.23 1.19 14.34
C GLN A 137 1.66 0.02 13.53
N PRO A 138 0.49 0.19 12.91
CA PRO A 138 -0.08 -0.83 12.05
C PRO A 138 0.82 -1.07 10.82
N CYS A 139 0.80 -2.30 10.31
CA CYS A 139 1.45 -2.62 9.03
C CYS A 139 0.80 -1.81 7.90
N GLY A 140 1.63 -1.05 7.18
CA GLY A 140 1.24 -0.32 6.00
C GLY A 140 1.88 -0.92 4.76
N VAL A 141 1.34 -0.63 3.59
CA VAL A 141 2.11 -0.79 2.36
C VAL A 141 3.30 0.17 2.46
N PRO A 142 4.54 -0.30 2.21
CA PRO A 142 5.67 0.61 2.13
C PRO A 142 5.33 1.64 1.06
N SER A 143 5.25 2.91 1.47
CA SER A 143 5.18 4.01 0.51
C SER A 143 6.54 4.06 -0.18
N ASP A 144 6.69 3.31 -1.27
CA ASP A 144 7.85 3.37 -2.18
C ASP A 144 8.05 4.77 -2.79
N THR A 145 7.19 5.73 -2.42
CA THR A 145 7.18 7.12 -2.84
C THR A 145 8.46 7.91 -2.50
N GLU A 146 9.35 7.40 -1.65
CA GLU A 146 10.59 8.13 -1.30
C GLU A 146 11.78 7.89 -2.26
N LYS A 147 11.74 6.87 -3.14
CA LYS A 147 12.85 6.62 -4.08
C LYS A 147 12.78 7.42 -5.39
N ASN A 148 11.74 8.24 -5.59
CA ASN A 148 11.56 9.05 -6.79
C ASN A 148 11.79 10.57 -6.58
N ILE A 149 12.49 10.97 -5.52
CA ILE A 149 12.91 12.39 -5.32
C ILE A 149 14.14 12.75 -6.20
N LEU A 150 14.61 11.85 -7.07
CA LEU A 150 15.68 12.16 -8.04
C LEU A 150 15.17 12.76 -9.37
N ILE A 151 13.86 12.85 -9.57
CA ILE A 151 13.25 13.36 -10.82
C ILE A 151 13.06 14.90 -10.86
N PRO A 152 12.74 15.64 -9.77
CA PRO A 152 12.48 17.07 -9.88
C PRO A 152 13.74 17.91 -10.17
N ILE A 153 14.93 17.41 -9.84
CA ILE A 153 16.20 18.10 -10.13
C ILE A 153 16.50 18.08 -11.64
N GLY A 154 16.18 16.98 -12.33
CA GLY A 154 16.39 16.84 -13.78
C GLY A 154 15.51 17.80 -14.60
N ILE A 155 14.26 18.04 -14.15
CA ILE A 155 13.33 18.92 -14.86
C ILE A 155 13.75 20.39 -14.68
N LEU A 156 14.10 20.81 -13.47
CA LEU A 156 14.58 22.19 -13.22
C LEU A 156 15.89 22.48 -13.95
N THR A 157 16.86 21.56 -13.91
CA THR A 157 18.12 21.71 -14.65
C THR A 157 17.90 21.71 -16.16
N GLY A 158 17.02 20.84 -16.68
CA GLY A 158 16.63 20.82 -18.09
C GLY A 158 16.02 22.13 -18.57
N ILE A 159 15.08 22.70 -17.82
CA ILE A 159 14.45 24.00 -18.16
C ILE A 159 15.50 25.12 -18.19
N VAL A 160 16.40 25.17 -17.20
CA VAL A 160 17.46 26.19 -17.16
C VAL A 160 18.40 26.05 -18.37
N ILE A 161 18.80 24.82 -18.73
CA ILE A 161 19.64 24.58 -19.92
C ILE A 161 18.92 25.00 -21.20
N ILE A 162 17.63 24.67 -21.34
CA ILE A 162 16.82 25.08 -22.50
C ILE A 162 16.76 26.60 -22.59
N LEU A 163 16.54 27.30 -21.48
CA LEU A 163 16.52 28.78 -21.47
C LEU A 163 17.89 29.37 -21.83
N LEU A 164 18.99 28.77 -21.36
CA LEU A 164 20.35 29.27 -21.65
C LEU A 164 20.83 28.95 -23.07
N VAL A 165 20.34 27.88 -23.71
CA VAL A 165 20.81 27.47 -25.05
C VAL A 165 19.83 27.91 -26.13
N VAL A 166 18.54 27.64 -25.97
CA VAL A 166 17.52 27.84 -27.02
C VAL A 166 17.17 29.32 -27.17
N VAL A 167 17.02 30.06 -26.07
CA VAL A 167 16.65 31.49 -26.15
C VAL A 167 17.73 32.31 -26.88
N PRO A 168 19.04 32.17 -26.58
CA PRO A 168 20.08 32.84 -27.37
C PRO A 168 20.13 32.38 -28.82
N LEU A 169 19.91 31.09 -29.10
CA LEU A 169 19.82 30.57 -30.47
C LEU A 169 18.65 31.19 -31.25
N LEU A 170 17.49 31.36 -30.62
CA LEU A 170 16.33 32.02 -31.23
C LEU A 170 16.56 33.51 -31.45
N ILE A 171 17.20 34.21 -30.50
CA ILE A 171 17.61 35.61 -30.66
C ILE A 171 18.64 35.75 -31.78
N TYR A 172 19.62 34.84 -31.86
CA TYR A 172 20.63 34.81 -32.91
C TYR A 172 20.01 34.56 -34.28
N ARG A 173 19.08 33.61 -34.38
CA ARG A 173 18.31 33.35 -35.62
C ARG A 173 17.45 34.54 -36.02
N LYS A 174 16.73 35.18 -35.09
CA LYS A 174 15.98 36.41 -35.41
C LYS A 174 16.90 37.51 -35.93
N LYS A 175 18.08 37.70 -35.33
CA LYS A 175 19.04 38.71 -35.79
C LYS A 175 19.69 38.39 -37.14
N LYS A 176 19.80 37.11 -37.52
CA LYS A 176 20.35 36.70 -38.83
C LYS A 176 19.31 36.47 -39.93
N CYS A 177 18.03 36.33 -39.58
CA CYS A 177 16.94 36.32 -40.57
C CYS A 177 16.38 37.72 -40.85
N LEU A 178 16.76 38.73 -40.06
CA LEU A 178 16.56 40.15 -40.37
C LEU A 178 17.84 40.69 -40.99
N TYR A 179 17.91 40.57 -42.33
CA TYR A 179 18.83 41.14 -43.33
C TYR A 179 19.71 40.12 -44.06
N PRO A 180 19.77 40.14 -45.42
CA PRO A 180 19.23 41.15 -46.34
C PRO A 180 18.16 40.56 -47.29
N PHE A 181 16.96 41.14 -47.29
CA PHE A 181 16.20 41.22 -48.53
C PHE A 181 16.32 42.68 -48.97
N ASP A 182 17.10 42.89 -50.02
CA ASP A 182 17.07 44.12 -50.80
C ASP A 182 15.63 44.38 -51.25
N ASP A 183 15.22 45.64 -51.12
CA ASP A 183 13.98 46.22 -51.63
C ASP A 183 13.92 46.19 -53.17
N SER A 184 13.88 45.00 -53.78
CA SER A 184 13.61 44.86 -55.20
C SER A 184 12.26 44.19 -55.44
N GLY A 185 11.22 45.02 -55.35
CA GLY A 185 10.09 44.97 -56.29
C GLY A 185 9.13 43.78 -56.19
N LYS A 186 7.94 44.07 -55.67
CA LYS A 186 6.63 43.56 -56.14
C LYS A 186 6.64 42.17 -56.79
N VAL A 187 6.22 41.15 -56.04
CA VAL A 187 5.14 40.24 -56.46
C VAL A 187 4.41 39.74 -55.21
N THR A 188 3.18 40.18 -55.04
CA THR A 188 2.21 39.57 -54.11
C THR A 188 1.75 38.25 -54.71
N GLU A 189 2.37 37.14 -54.28
CA GLU A 189 1.83 35.81 -54.53
C GLU A 189 1.28 35.26 -53.21
N THR A 190 -0.04 35.33 -53.09
CA THR A 190 -0.82 34.66 -52.06
C THR A 190 -0.69 33.15 -52.24
N VAL A 191 0.16 32.51 -51.44
CA VAL A 191 0.17 31.05 -51.34
C VAL A 191 -1.11 30.61 -50.62
N PRO A 192 -1.95 29.78 -51.23
CA PRO A 192 -3.16 29.31 -50.60
C PRO A 192 -2.79 28.42 -49.43
N LEU A 193 -3.19 28.85 -48.22
CA LEU A 193 -3.28 28.01 -47.04
C LEU A 193 -4.08 26.77 -47.44
N LEU A 194 -3.40 25.62 -47.51
CA LEU A 194 -4.03 24.32 -47.65
C LEU A 194 -4.99 24.15 -46.46
N GLY A 195 -6.26 24.45 -46.70
CA GLY A 195 -7.37 24.14 -45.81
C GLY A 195 -7.48 22.63 -45.74
N VAL A 196 -6.76 22.01 -44.80
CA VAL A 196 -7.03 20.65 -44.39
C VAL A 196 -8.34 20.70 -43.61
N GLU A 197 -9.44 20.55 -44.34
CA GLU A 197 -10.78 20.45 -43.80
C GLU A 197 -10.91 19.07 -43.15
N MET A 198 -10.55 19.00 -41.87
CA MET A 198 -10.82 17.79 -41.09
C MET A 198 -12.32 17.63 -40.90
N ARG A 199 -12.81 16.50 -41.38
CA ARG A 199 -14.18 16.01 -41.23
C ARG A 199 -14.58 15.96 -39.76
N LYS A 200 -15.53 16.82 -39.37
CA LYS A 200 -16.08 16.95 -38.01
C LYS A 200 -16.69 15.65 -37.48
N ASP A 201 -17.08 14.77 -38.39
CA ASP A 201 -17.69 13.47 -38.19
C ASP A 201 -16.77 12.45 -37.47
N VAL A 202 -15.44 12.63 -37.51
CA VAL A 202 -14.51 11.69 -36.84
C VAL A 202 -14.37 11.96 -35.33
N LEU A 203 -14.76 13.14 -34.85
CA LEU A 203 -14.51 13.56 -33.46
C LEU A 203 -15.76 13.56 -32.55
N GLU A 204 -16.96 13.46 -33.12
CA GLU A 204 -18.23 13.45 -32.35
C GLU A 204 -18.46 12.13 -31.60
N GLU A 205 -18.16 11.00 -32.23
CA GLU A 205 -18.37 9.66 -31.66
C GLU A 205 -17.60 9.39 -30.35
N PRO A 206 -16.28 9.68 -30.25
CA PRO A 206 -15.56 9.50 -28.99
C PRO A 206 -16.04 10.44 -27.89
N ARG A 207 -16.57 11.61 -28.25
CA ARG A 207 -17.04 12.62 -27.29
C ARG A 207 -18.31 12.16 -26.56
N MET A 208 -19.26 11.60 -27.29
CA MET A 208 -20.50 11.07 -26.72
C MET A 208 -20.25 9.85 -25.82
N LEU A 209 -19.28 9.01 -26.17
CA LEU A 209 -18.86 7.86 -25.36
C LEU A 209 -18.26 8.27 -24.01
N ILE A 210 -17.42 9.30 -24.01
CA ILE A 210 -16.80 9.83 -22.78
C ILE A 210 -17.87 10.46 -21.87
N GLU A 211 -18.78 11.26 -22.42
CA GLU A 211 -19.82 11.94 -21.63
C GLU A 211 -20.85 10.97 -21.04
N LYS A 212 -21.20 9.91 -21.78
CA LYS A 212 -22.10 8.84 -21.30
C LYS A 212 -21.45 8.02 -20.18
N LYS A 213 -20.14 7.74 -20.25
CA LYS A 213 -19.42 6.99 -19.20
C LYS A 213 -19.20 7.83 -17.93
N ILE A 214 -18.91 9.12 -18.04
CA ILE A 214 -18.69 10.01 -16.87
C ILE A 214 -19.95 10.17 -16.00
N LYS A 215 -21.15 10.09 -16.58
CA LYS A 215 -22.42 10.14 -15.83
C LYS A 215 -22.80 8.83 -15.14
N SER A 216 -22.11 7.73 -15.43
CA SER A 216 -22.33 6.45 -14.75
C SER A 216 -21.54 6.42 -13.44
N SER A 217 -22.25 6.59 -12.31
CA SER A 217 -21.68 6.54 -10.95
C SER A 217 -21.46 5.10 -10.49
N ASP A 218 -20.82 4.28 -11.31
CA ASP A 218 -20.50 2.90 -10.96
C ASP A 218 -18.99 2.76 -10.80
N GLY A 219 -18.55 2.19 -9.67
CA GLY A 219 -17.13 2.10 -9.31
C GLY A 219 -16.32 1.27 -10.33
N ASP A 220 -16.97 0.33 -11.00
CA ASP A 220 -16.36 -0.50 -12.04
C ASP A 220 -16.12 0.24 -13.36
N VAL A 221 -16.90 1.30 -13.64
CA VAL A 221 -16.69 2.17 -14.82
C VAL A 221 -15.42 3.01 -14.65
N TRP A 222 -15.13 3.46 -13.43
CA TRP A 222 -13.89 4.18 -13.12
C TRP A 222 -12.65 3.29 -13.25
N ARG A 223 -12.73 1.99 -12.92
CA ARG A 223 -11.63 1.04 -13.17
C ARG A 223 -11.34 0.86 -14.66
N GLN A 224 -12.37 0.65 -15.47
CA GLN A 224 -12.19 0.54 -16.94
C GLN A 224 -11.66 1.84 -17.56
N PHE A 225 -12.08 3.00 -17.03
CA PHE A 225 -11.55 4.28 -17.50
C PHE A 225 -10.06 4.43 -17.16
N HIS A 226 -9.64 3.96 -15.98
CA HIS A 226 -8.22 3.98 -15.58
C HIS A 226 -7.32 3.11 -16.47
N GLU A 227 -7.83 1.99 -16.98
CA GLU A 227 -7.09 1.15 -17.94
C GLU A 227 -6.94 1.82 -19.32
N LEU A 228 -7.90 2.66 -19.73
CA LEU A 228 -7.90 3.36 -21.02
C LEU A 228 -7.14 4.70 -20.99
N LEU A 229 -6.87 5.25 -19.79
CA LEU A 229 -6.16 6.52 -19.63
C LEU A 229 -4.82 6.60 -20.36
N PRO A 230 -3.95 5.57 -20.37
CA PRO A 230 -2.65 5.65 -21.04
C PRO A 230 -2.78 5.87 -22.56
N GLU A 231 -3.75 5.22 -23.21
CA GLU A 231 -3.98 5.37 -24.65
C GLU A 231 -4.56 6.74 -24.99
N VAL A 232 -5.50 7.21 -24.16
CA VAL A 232 -6.07 8.56 -24.30
C VAL A 232 -5.00 9.62 -24.10
N TYR A 233 -4.16 9.49 -23.08
CA TYR A 233 -3.04 10.40 -22.84
C TYR A 233 -2.06 10.40 -24.01
N LYS A 234 -1.69 9.23 -24.53
CA LYS A 234 -0.79 9.13 -25.69
C LYS A 234 -1.36 9.85 -26.92
N SER A 235 -2.65 9.63 -27.22
CA SER A 235 -3.34 10.30 -28.33
C SER A 235 -3.45 11.82 -28.16
N ILE A 236 -3.71 12.29 -26.92
CA ILE A 236 -3.73 13.72 -26.58
C ILE A 236 -2.33 14.31 -26.73
N PHE A 237 -1.28 13.60 -26.30
CA PHE A 237 0.10 14.08 -26.40
C PHE A 237 0.58 14.20 -27.85
N GLU A 238 0.25 13.23 -28.70
CA GLU A 238 0.56 13.29 -30.13
C GLU A 238 -0.18 14.44 -30.84
N ASN A 239 -1.34 14.88 -30.30
CA ASN A 239 -2.14 15.98 -30.84
C ASN A 239 -2.24 17.20 -29.89
N THR A 240 -1.24 17.41 -29.02
CA THR A 240 -1.30 18.41 -27.92
C THR A 240 -1.60 19.81 -28.45
N PHE A 241 -1.03 20.15 -29.62
CA PHE A 241 -1.19 21.46 -30.25
C PHE A 241 -2.64 21.73 -30.68
N TYR A 242 -3.33 20.71 -31.20
CA TYR A 242 -4.72 20.81 -31.63
C TYR A 242 -5.66 20.91 -30.43
N PHE A 243 -5.40 20.14 -29.37
CA PHE A 243 -6.18 20.20 -28.14
C PHE A 243 -6.06 21.57 -27.47
N MET A 244 -4.84 22.12 -27.35
CA MET A 244 -4.60 23.47 -26.82
C MET A 244 -5.27 24.56 -27.66
N TYR A 245 -5.28 24.42 -28.99
CA TYR A 245 -5.96 25.34 -29.91
C TYR A 245 -7.48 25.34 -29.72
N GLU A 246 -8.12 24.16 -29.67
CA GLU A 246 -9.57 24.04 -29.45
C GLU A 246 -9.99 24.51 -28.06
N MET A 247 -9.19 24.21 -27.03
CA MET A 247 -9.42 24.71 -25.67
C MET A 247 -9.28 26.24 -25.61
N GLY A 248 -8.27 26.83 -26.25
CA GLY A 248 -8.09 28.27 -26.34
C GLY A 248 -9.29 28.96 -27.01
N LYS A 249 -9.78 28.38 -28.11
CA LYS A 249 -10.96 28.87 -28.84
C LYS A 249 -12.25 28.77 -28.03
N LYS A 250 -12.49 27.64 -27.35
CA LYS A 250 -13.73 27.39 -26.60
C LYS A 250 -13.81 28.20 -25.31
N TYR A 251 -12.69 28.36 -24.61
CA TYR A 251 -12.65 29.02 -23.30
C TYR A 251 -12.18 30.49 -23.37
N LYS A 252 -11.95 31.03 -24.58
CA LYS A 252 -11.40 32.38 -24.80
C LYS A 252 -10.14 32.63 -23.95
N ILE A 253 -9.33 31.60 -23.76
CA ILE A 253 -8.07 31.74 -23.04
C ILE A 253 -7.15 32.46 -24.01
N GLY A 254 -6.78 33.71 -23.69
CA GLY A 254 -5.83 34.50 -24.45
C GLY A 254 -4.43 33.92 -24.31
N ILE A 255 -4.17 32.77 -24.93
CA ILE A 255 -2.85 32.17 -25.00
C ILE A 255 -2.12 32.88 -26.14
N SER A 256 -1.28 33.87 -25.81
CA SER A 256 -0.37 34.43 -26.81
C SER A 256 0.72 33.39 -27.07
N VAL A 257 0.58 32.64 -28.16
CA VAL A 257 1.65 31.77 -28.65
C VAL A 257 2.65 32.68 -29.36
N TYR A 258 3.75 33.01 -28.68
CA TYR A 258 4.91 33.74 -29.21
C TYR A 258 6.07 32.80 -29.47
#